data_AF-A0ABD0QYH5-F1
#
_entry.id   AF-A0ABD0QYH5-F1
#
_cell.length_a   1.000
_cell.length_b   1.000
_cell.length_c   1.000
_cell.angle_alpha   90.00
_cell.angle_beta   90.00
_cell.angle_gamma   90.00
#
_symmetry.space_group_name_H-M   'P 1'
#
loop_
_entity.id
_entity.type
_entity.pdbx_description
1 polymer ?
#
loop_
_entity_poly.entity_id
_entity_poly.type
_entity_poly.pdbx_seq_one_letter_code
_entity_poly.pdbx_strand_id
1 'polypeptide(L)'
;VIAMIKGLQVLMGRMESVFNHAIRHTIYAALQDFAQVTLREPLRQAIKRKKNVIQSVLQAIRKTICDWETGREPHNDPALRGEKDPKGGFDIKVPRRAVGPSSTQ
;
A
#
# COMPACT_ATOMS: atom_id res chain seq x y z
N VAL A 1 -0.53 -40.66 -6.42
CA VAL A 1 -0.05 -39.25 -6.35
C VAL A 1 -0.48 -38.42 -7.57
N ILE A 2 -0.21 -38.86 -8.81
CA ILE A 2 -0.53 -38.12 -10.04
C ILE A 2 -2.01 -37.67 -10.13
N ALA A 3 -2.94 -38.58 -9.83
CA ALA A 3 -4.37 -38.27 -9.90
C ALA A 3 -4.79 -37.14 -8.93
N MET A 4 -4.21 -37.09 -7.73
CA MET A 4 -4.50 -36.04 -6.74
C MET A 4 -3.99 -34.68 -7.20
N ILE A 5 -2.79 -34.63 -7.78
CA ILE A 5 -2.19 -33.39 -8.30
C ILE A 5 -3.05 -32.83 -9.44
N LYS A 6 -3.40 -33.68 -10.42
CA LYS A 6 -4.23 -33.27 -11.56
C LYS A 6 -5.65 -32.86 -11.12
N GLY A 7 -6.21 -33.56 -10.13
CA GLY A 7 -7.51 -33.20 -9.53
C GLY A 7 -7.49 -31.79 -8.94
N LEU A 8 -6.50 -31.48 -8.10
CA LEU A 8 -6.36 -30.14 -7.51
C LEU A 8 -6.08 -29.07 -8.58
N GLN A 9 -5.22 -29.36 -9.57
CA GLN A 9 -4.92 -28.41 -10.66
C GLN A 9 -6.20 -27.97 -11.39
N VAL A 10 -7.10 -28.90 -11.70
CA VAL A 10 -8.39 -28.59 -12.35
C VAL A 10 -9.26 -27.71 -11.44
N LEU A 11 -9.32 -28.01 -10.14
CA LEU A 11 -10.09 -27.19 -9.19
C LEU A 11 -9.52 -25.77 -9.07
N MET A 12 -8.20 -25.63 -9.02
CA MET A 12 -7.53 -24.33 -8.99
C MET A 12 -7.82 -23.51 -10.25
N GLY A 13 -7.77 -24.14 -11.43
CA GLY A 13 -8.11 -23.47 -12.69
C GLY A 13 -9.56 -23.00 -12.76
N ARG A 14 -10.52 -23.78 -12.22
CA ARG A 14 -11.92 -23.36 -12.15
C ARG A 14 -12.14 -22.16 -11.23
N MET A 15 -11.31 -22.02 -10.20
CA MET A 15 -11.36 -20.90 -9.27
C MET A 15 -10.51 -19.70 -9.70
N GLU A 16 -9.83 -19.78 -10.84
CA GLU A 16 -8.86 -18.77 -11.28
C GLU A 16 -9.44 -17.36 -11.30
N SER A 17 -10.66 -17.15 -11.81
CA SER A 17 -11.29 -15.82 -11.86
C SER A 17 -11.50 -15.23 -10.46
N VAL A 18 -11.97 -16.05 -9.52
CA VAL A 18 -12.20 -15.66 -8.12
C VAL A 18 -10.86 -15.35 -7.44
N PHE A 19 -9.86 -16.20 -7.62
CA PHE A 19 -8.52 -15.97 -7.10
C PHE A 19 -7.89 -14.71 -7.68
N ASN A 20 -8.00 -14.50 -8.99
CA ASN A 20 -7.47 -13.34 -9.68
C ASN A 20 -8.01 -12.02 -9.11
N HIS A 21 -9.31 -11.95 -8.85
CA HIS A 21 -9.93 -10.79 -8.22
C HIS A 21 -9.44 -10.61 -6.77
N ALA A 22 -9.51 -11.67 -5.96
CA ALA A 22 -9.14 -11.62 -4.54
C ALA A 22 -7.65 -11.29 -4.32
N ILE A 23 -6.76 -11.88 -5.12
CA ILE A 23 -5.32 -11.63 -5.10
C ILE A 23 -5.04 -10.16 -5.42
N ARG A 24 -5.58 -9.63 -6.51
CA ARG A 24 -5.36 -8.23 -6.91
C ARG A 24 -5.87 -7.26 -5.84
N HIS A 25 -7.07 -7.50 -5.31
CA HIS A 25 -7.63 -6.70 -4.23
C HIS A 25 -6.74 -6.72 -2.98
N THR A 26 -6.26 -7.91 -2.58
CA THR A 26 -5.44 -8.08 -1.37
C THR A 26 -4.07 -7.42 -1.51
N ILE A 27 -3.41 -7.61 -2.66
CA ILE A 27 -2.11 -7.00 -2.95
C ILE A 27 -2.23 -5.47 -2.98
N TYR A 28 -3.24 -4.94 -3.67
CA TYR A 28 -3.48 -3.51 -3.72
C TYR A 28 -3.72 -2.95 -2.31
N ALA A 29 -4.61 -3.58 -1.55
CA ALA A 29 -4.94 -3.19 -0.19
C ALA A 29 -3.67 -3.13 0.69
N ALA A 30 -2.89 -4.21 0.71
CA ALA A 30 -1.66 -4.29 1.49
C ALA A 30 -0.63 -3.22 1.06
N LEU A 31 -0.49 -2.99 -0.24
CA LEU A 31 0.44 -2.00 -0.79
C LEU A 31 0.05 -0.58 -0.38
N GLN A 32 -1.23 -0.22 -0.54
CA GLN A 32 -1.71 1.13 -0.21
C GLN A 32 -1.74 1.37 1.31
N ASP A 33 -2.14 0.39 2.12
CA ASP A 33 -2.09 0.51 3.58
C ASP A 33 -0.66 0.72 4.07
N PHE A 34 0.30 -0.03 3.51
CA PHE A 34 1.71 0.14 3.83
C PHE A 34 2.21 1.53 3.43
N ALA A 35 2.00 1.92 2.17
CA ALA A 35 2.57 3.15 1.63
C ALA A 35 1.92 4.42 2.19
N GLN A 36 0.60 4.44 2.31
CA GLN A 36 -0.15 5.63 2.74
C GLN A 36 -0.23 5.76 4.26
N VAL A 37 -0.28 4.65 5.00
CA VAL A 37 -0.47 4.66 6.45
C VAL A 37 0.79 4.23 7.19
N THR A 38 1.31 3.03 6.94
CA THR A 38 2.46 2.50 7.70
C THR A 38 3.72 3.36 7.54
N LEU A 39 4.01 3.85 6.34
CA LEU A 39 5.19 4.71 6.08
C LEU A 39 5.08 6.13 6.66
N ARG A 40 3.92 6.57 7.16
CA ARG A 40 3.77 7.90 7.78
C ARG A 40 4.71 8.08 8.97
N GLU A 41 4.77 7.10 9.86
CA GLU A 41 5.59 7.21 11.07
C GLU A 41 7.10 7.19 10.78
N PRO A 42 7.64 6.27 9.95
CA PRO A 42 9.02 6.36 9.47
C PRO A 42 9.35 7.69 8.80
N LEU A 43 8.44 8.21 7.95
CA LEU A 43 8.64 9.49 7.27
C LEU A 43 8.67 10.66 8.26
N ARG A 44 7.72 10.70 9.21
CA ARG A 44 7.67 11.70 10.29
C ARG A 44 8.97 11.71 11.08
N GLN A 45 9.48 10.54 11.45
CA GLN A 45 10.74 10.43 12.19
C GLN A 45 11.93 10.88 11.34
N ALA A 46 11.97 10.56 10.05
CA ALA A 46 13.01 11.00 9.14
C ALA A 46 13.04 12.53 9.03
N ILE A 47 11.89 13.17 8.83
CA ILE A 47 11.75 14.64 8.77
C ILE A 47 12.15 15.27 10.10
N LYS A 48 11.58 14.80 11.22
CA LYS A 48 11.87 15.33 12.57
C LYS A 48 13.36 15.25 12.92
N ARG A 49 14.05 14.19 12.49
CA ARG A 49 15.47 13.96 12.77
C ARG A 49 16.40 14.41 11.63
N LYS A 50 15.89 15.12 10.61
CA LYS A 50 16.65 15.60 9.45
C LYS A 50 17.43 14.50 8.72
N LYS A 51 16.88 13.27 8.64
CA LYS A 51 17.46 12.13 7.92
C LYS A 51 17.11 12.21 6.43
N ASN A 52 17.71 13.16 5.73
CA ASN A 52 17.35 13.54 4.36
C ASN A 52 17.38 12.37 3.36
N VAL A 53 18.35 11.45 3.48
CA VAL A 53 18.45 10.26 2.61
C VAL A 53 17.28 9.29 2.84
N ILE A 54 16.89 9.06 4.10
CA ILE A 54 15.75 8.19 4.40
C ILE A 54 14.46 8.86 3.95
N GLN A 55 14.32 10.16 4.19
CA GLN A 55 13.18 10.94 3.74
C GLN A 55 13.01 10.85 2.22
N SER A 56 14.09 11.03 1.44
CA SER A 56 14.01 11.01 -0.02
C SER A 56 13.58 9.64 -0.56
N VAL A 57 14.09 8.55 0.01
CA VAL A 57 13.69 7.19 -0.36
C VAL A 57 12.23 6.92 -0.02
N LEU A 58 11.78 7.28 1.19
CA LEU A 58 10.39 7.09 1.61
C LEU A 58 9.41 7.90 0.75
N GLN A 59 9.76 9.14 0.42
CA GLN A 59 8.96 9.99 -0.47
C GLN A 59 8.96 9.45 -1.90
N ALA A 60 10.08 8.93 -2.40
CA ALA A 60 10.13 8.31 -3.72
C ALA A 60 9.22 7.09 -3.81
N ILE A 61 9.22 6.22 -2.79
CA ILE A 61 8.28 5.09 -2.71
C ILE A 61 6.84 5.62 -2.77
N ARG A 62 6.46 6.51 -1.84
CA ARG A 62 5.08 7.06 -1.79
C ARG A 62 4.66 7.71 -3.10
N LYS A 63 5.55 8.46 -3.77
CA LYS A 63 5.27 9.09 -5.06
C LYS A 63 4.99 8.08 -6.18
N THR A 64 5.64 6.92 -6.14
CA THR A 64 5.54 5.89 -7.19
C THR A 64 4.29 5.02 -7.03
N ILE A 65 3.89 4.70 -5.80
CA ILE A 65 2.84 3.70 -5.55
C ILE A 65 1.57 4.23 -4.88
N CYS A 66 1.58 5.40 -4.21
CA CYS A 66 0.39 5.88 -3.52
C CYS A 66 -0.70 6.33 -4.51
N ASP A 67 -1.84 5.66 -4.44
CA ASP A 67 -3.07 6.03 -5.13
C ASP A 67 -4.04 6.64 -4.11
N TRP A 68 -3.97 7.97 -3.96
CA TRP A 68 -4.78 8.69 -2.99
C TRP A 68 -6.24 8.76 -3.43
N GLU A 69 -7.18 8.56 -2.51
CA GLU A 69 -8.64 8.62 -2.80
C GLU A 69 -9.04 9.94 -3.50
N THR A 70 -8.45 11.06 -3.09
CA THR A 70 -8.70 12.40 -3.66
C THR A 70 -7.82 12.72 -4.87
N GLY A 71 -7.00 11.76 -5.32
CA GLY A 71 -6.04 11.92 -6.41
C GLY A 71 -4.78 12.71 -6.06
N ARG A 72 -4.63 13.20 -4.82
CA ARG A 72 -3.47 13.97 -4.37
C ARG A 72 -3.10 13.65 -2.93
N GLU A 73 -1.82 13.80 -2.60
CA GLU A 73 -1.32 13.58 -1.24
C GLU A 73 -1.92 14.60 -0.26
N PRO A 74 -2.37 14.19 0.95
CA PRO A 74 -2.93 15.09 1.95
C PRO A 74 -1.87 16.06 2.49
N HIS A 75 -1.84 17.30 1.98
CA HIS A 75 -0.88 18.32 2.43
C HIS A 75 -1.06 18.73 3.90
N ASN A 76 -2.21 18.45 4.50
CA ASN A 76 -2.50 18.70 5.91
C ASN A 76 -1.97 17.60 6.85
N ASP A 77 -1.36 16.52 6.34
CA ASP A 77 -0.76 15.45 7.15
C ASP A 77 0.34 16.00 8.10
N PRO A 78 0.17 15.89 9.44
CA PRO A 78 1.20 16.28 10.41
C PRO A 78 2.54 15.58 10.21
N ALA A 79 2.52 14.33 9.71
CA ALA A 79 3.72 13.55 9.45
C ALA A 79 4.65 14.21 8.43
N LEU A 80 4.09 14.90 7.42
CA LEU A 80 4.84 15.65 6.42
C LEU A 80 5.56 16.88 7.00
N ARG A 81 5.18 17.31 8.20
CA ARG A 81 5.84 18.38 8.97
C ARG A 81 6.71 17.83 10.11
N GLY A 82 6.81 16.51 10.27
CA GLY A 82 7.52 15.86 11.37
C GLY A 82 6.77 15.88 12.71
N GLU A 83 5.53 16.37 12.71
CA GLU A 83 4.65 16.49 13.87
C GLU A 83 3.88 15.19 14.13
N LYS A 84 3.55 14.90 15.40
CA LYS A 84 2.69 13.77 15.75
C LYS A 84 1.23 14.09 15.37
N ASP A 85 0.44 13.04 15.19
CA ASP A 85 -1.01 13.17 15.02
C ASP A 85 -1.65 13.85 16.24
N PRO A 86 -2.74 14.61 16.05
CA PRO A 86 -3.48 15.21 17.16
C PRO A 86 -4.11 14.12 18.04
N LYS A 87 -4.64 14.49 19.22
CA LYS A 87 -5.26 13.51 20.14
C LYS A 87 -6.40 12.70 19.49
N GLY A 88 -7.09 13.28 18.51
CA GLY A 88 -8.14 12.60 17.72
C GLY A 88 -7.63 11.75 16.56
N GLY A 89 -6.32 11.63 16.37
CA GLY A 89 -5.70 10.95 15.24
C GLY A 89 -5.72 11.77 13.94
N PHE A 90 -5.01 11.27 12.93
CA PHE A 90 -5.13 11.75 11.56
C PHE A 90 -5.48 10.55 10.68
N ASP A 91 -6.72 10.51 10.19
CA ASP A 91 -7.21 9.39 9.39
C ASP A 91 -7.01 9.64 7.90
N ILE A 92 -6.61 8.59 7.19
CA ILE A 92 -6.47 8.58 5.74
C ILE A 92 -7.38 7.49 5.20
N LYS A 93 -8.37 7.89 4.41
CA LYS A 93 -9.21 6.95 3.68
C LYS A 93 -8.40 6.30 2.55
N VAL A 94 -7.99 5.07 2.75
CA VAL A 94 -7.27 4.28 1.74
C VAL A 94 -8.26 3.63 0.77
N PRO A 95 -8.14 3.85 -0.55
CA PRO A 95 -9.01 3.20 -1.53
C PRO A 95 -8.87 1.68 -1.52
N ARG A 96 -9.88 0.98 -2.05
CA ARG A 96 -9.84 -0.45 -2.31
C ARG A 96 -10.14 -0.72 -3.78
N ARG A 97 -9.18 -1.31 -4.49
CA ARG A 97 -9.29 -1.63 -5.93
C ARG A 97 -8.87 -3.07 -6.19
N ALA A 98 -9.49 -3.69 -7.19
CA ALA A 98 -9.15 -5.04 -7.64
C ALA A 98 -8.10 -5.01 -8.76
N VAL A 99 -7.01 -4.26 -8.58
CA VAL A 99 -5.91 -4.12 -9.55
C VAL A 99 -4.56 -4.17 -8.83
N GLY A 100 -3.66 -5.06 -9.25
CA GLY A 100 -2.31 -5.12 -8.69
C GLY A 100 -1.41 -3.98 -9.19
N PRO A 101 -0.25 -3.75 -8.55
CA PRO A 101 0.76 -2.85 -9.10
C PRO A 101 1.29 -3.37 -10.44
N SER A 102 1.87 -2.46 -11.24
CA SER A 102 2.66 -2.85 -12.41
C SER A 102 3.95 -3.58 -12.00
N SER A 103 4.60 -4.26 -12.93
CA SER A 103 5.85 -4.98 -12.67
C SER A 103 7.04 -4.08 -12.34
N THR A 104 6.96 -2.78 -12.64
CA THR A 104 8.03 -1.79 -12.38
C THR A 104 7.79 -0.96 -11.12
N GLN A 105 6.57 -0.99 -10.58
CA GLN A 105 6.23 -0.39 -9.29
C GLN A 105 6.69 -1.30 -8.16
#